data_AF-A0A4P5QF90-F1
#
_entry.id   AF-A0A4P5QF90-F1
#
_cell.length_a   1.000
_cell.length_b   1.000
_cell.length_c   1.000
_cell.angle_alpha   90.00
_cell.angle_beta   90.00
_cell.angle_gamma   90.00
#
_symmetry.space_group_name_H-M   'P 1'
#
loop_
_entity.id
_entity.type
_entity.pdbx_description
1 polymer ?
#
loop_
_entity_poly.entity_id
_entity_poly.type
_entity_poly.pdbx_seq_one_letter_code
_entity_poly.pdbx_strand_id
1 'polypeptide(L)' 'MASENYYTEKYGLTRTHSEVLNAVTIVPPGKTLDLGCGSGRNSLYLNQKGFDVTAWDKNPMSKNTPLFSFL' A
#
# COMPACT_ATOMS: atom_id res chain seq x y z
N MET A 1 -12.80 -3.22 -10.47
CA MET A 1 -12.79 -2.63 -9.11
C MET A 1 -12.36 -3.75 -8.16
N ALA A 2 -11.10 -3.77 -7.72
CA ALA A 2 -10.65 -4.77 -6.74
C ALA A 2 -11.24 -4.43 -5.36
N SER A 3 -11.68 -5.43 -4.61
CA SER A 3 -12.25 -5.25 -3.27
C SER A 3 -11.20 -4.68 -2.32
N GLU A 4 -11.62 -3.92 -1.31
CA GLU A 4 -10.70 -3.35 -0.29
C GLU A 4 -9.94 -4.42 0.50
N ASN A 5 -10.39 -5.67 0.41
CA ASN A 5 -9.77 -6.83 1.03
C ASN A 5 -8.86 -7.61 0.08
N TYR A 6 -8.67 -7.19 -1.18
CA TYR A 6 -7.96 -7.97 -2.19
C TYR A 6 -6.60 -8.47 -1.70
N TYR A 7 -5.81 -7.62 -1.03
CA TYR A 7 -4.48 -8.01 -0.54
C TYR A 7 -4.52 -8.80 0.77
N THR A 8 -5.52 -8.58 1.61
CA THR A 8 -5.81 -9.39 2.80
C THR A 8 -6.18 -10.82 2.41
N GLU A 9 -7.09 -10.95 1.44
CA GLU A 9 -7.62 -12.23 0.97
C GLU A 9 -6.62 -12.97 0.08
N LYS A 10 -5.87 -12.26 -0.78
CA LYS A 10 -4.95 -12.89 -1.74
C LYS A 10 -3.57 -13.22 -1.16
N TYR A 11 -3.08 -12.45 -0.19
CA TYR A 11 -1.71 -12.59 0.31
C TYR A 11 -1.61 -12.73 1.85
N GLY A 12 -2.73 -12.84 2.55
CA GLY A 12 -2.74 -13.02 4.01
C GLY A 12 -2.21 -11.81 4.80
N LEU A 13 -2.22 -10.62 4.19
CA LEU A 13 -1.72 -9.40 4.82
C LEU A 13 -2.70 -8.89 5.88
N THR A 14 -2.18 -8.32 6.96
CA THR A 14 -3.01 -7.64 7.97
C THR A 14 -3.71 -6.43 7.37
N ARG A 15 -4.97 -6.22 7.77
CA ARG A 15 -5.86 -5.17 7.26
C ARG A 15 -5.19 -3.79 7.28
N THR A 16 -5.43 -3.00 6.24
CA THR A 16 -4.95 -1.61 6.12
C THR A 16 -5.38 -0.79 7.34
N HIS A 17 -4.47 0.03 7.87
CA HIS A 17 -4.71 0.79 9.10
C HIS A 17 -5.82 1.84 8.89
N SER A 18 -6.68 2.05 9.88
CA SER A 18 -7.87 2.91 9.80
C SER A 18 -7.57 4.35 9.34
N GLU A 19 -6.42 4.88 9.74
CA GLU A 19 -5.93 6.22 9.34
C GLU A 19 -5.74 6.36 7.83
N VAL A 20 -5.24 5.31 7.15
CA VAL A 20 -5.00 5.34 5.71
C VAL A 20 -6.31 5.28 4.93
N LEU A 21 -7.30 4.54 5.46
CA LEU A 21 -8.65 4.50 4.89
C LEU A 21 -9.31 5.88 4.95
N ASN A 22 -9.15 6.59 6.07
CA ASN A 22 -9.69 7.94 6.23
C ASN A 22 -8.97 8.97 5.33
N ALA A 23 -7.63 8.89 5.24
CA ALA A 23 -6.84 9.82 4.44
C ALA A 23 -7.23 9.83 2.95
N VAL A 24 -7.57 8.67 2.38
CA VAL A 24 -8.01 8.56 0.98
C VAL A 24 -9.36 9.25 0.72
N THR A 25 -10.17 9.53 1.76
CA THR A 25 -11.43 10.27 1.60
C THR A 25 -11.24 11.79 1.56
N ILE A 26 -10.08 12.28 2.02
CA ILE A 26 -9.78 13.71 2.16
C ILE A 26 -8.75 14.15 1.12
N VAL A 27 -7.77 13.29 0.84
CA VAL A 27 -6.67 13.58 -0.08
C VAL A 27 -6.97 12.96 -1.44
N PRO A 28 -7.03 13.77 -2.53
CA PRO A 28 -7.23 13.23 -3.86
C PRO A 28 -6.00 12.43 -4.34
N PRO A 29 -6.15 11.48 -5.27
CA PRO A 29 -5.05 10.73 -5.84
C PRO A 29 -3.95 11.62 -6.42
N GLY A 30 -2.70 11.31 -6.09
CA GLY A 30 -1.52 12.06 -6.53
C GLY A 30 -0.22 11.33 -6.22
N LYS A 31 0.91 12.01 -6.41
CA LYS A 31 2.24 11.47 -6.07
C LYS A 31 2.38 11.29 -4.57
N THR A 32 2.72 10.09 -4.15
CA THR A 32 2.76 9.69 -2.73
C THR A 32 4.07 9.00 -2.41
N LEU A 33 4.64 9.29 -1.24
CA LEU A 33 5.84 8.65 -0.72
C LEU A 33 5.50 7.89 0.57
N ASP A 34 5.63 6.56 0.55
CA ASP A 34 5.44 5.69 1.72
C ASP A 34 6.82 5.34 2.32
N LEU A 35 7.13 5.92 3.47
CA LEU A 35 8.41 5.72 4.18
C LEU A 35 8.25 4.69 5.30
N GLY A 36 9.02 3.60 5.23
CA GLY A 36 8.85 2.44 6.12
C GLY A 36 7.71 1.54 5.66
N CYS A 37 7.64 1.27 4.36
CA CYS A 37 6.51 0.57 3.74
C CYS A 37 6.35 -0.89 4.22
N GLY A 38 7.37 -1.50 4.81
CA GLY A 38 7.36 -2.88 5.30
C GLY A 38 6.99 -3.85 4.18
N SER A 39 5.96 -4.66 4.39
CA SER A 39 5.38 -5.54 3.35
C SER A 39 4.51 -4.83 2.31
N GLY A 40 4.30 -3.52 2.47
CA GLY A 40 3.69 -2.63 1.49
C GLY A 40 2.17 -2.64 1.41
N ARG A 41 1.48 -3.09 2.46
CA ARG A 41 0.00 -3.09 2.51
C ARG A 41 -0.63 -1.72 2.22
N ASN A 42 -0.02 -0.64 2.72
CA ASN A 42 -0.53 0.72 2.55
C ASN A 42 -0.25 1.22 1.13
N SER A 43 0.99 1.10 0.67
CA SER A 43 1.38 1.43 -0.69
C SER A 43 0.54 0.73 -1.77
N LEU A 44 0.29 -0.58 -1.62
CA LEU A 44 -0.55 -1.35 -2.55
C LEU A 44 -2.01 -0.87 -2.53
N TYR A 45 -2.54 -0.56 -1.35
CA TYR A 45 -3.90 -0.01 -1.22
C TYR A 45 -4.01 1.38 -1.87
N LEU A 46 -3.03 2.26 -1.64
CA LEU A 46 -2.98 3.60 -2.24
C LEU A 46 -2.87 3.52 -3.77
N ASN A 47 -2.03 2.64 -4.30
CA ASN A 47 -1.93 2.40 -5.75
C ASN A 47 -3.28 1.95 -6.34
N GLN A 48 -4.00 1.03 -5.69
CA GLN A 48 -5.34 0.62 -6.13
C GLN A 48 -6.37 1.76 -6.13
N LYS A 49 -6.19 2.78 -5.28
CA LYS A 49 -7.04 3.97 -5.23
C LYS A 49 -6.60 5.06 -6.21
N GLY A 50 -5.59 4.79 -7.05
CA GLY A 50 -5.13 5.65 -8.14
C GLY A 50 -3.96 6.58 -7.78
N PHE A 51 -3.33 6.38 -6.61
CA PHE A 51 -2.15 7.15 -6.24
C PHE A 51 -0.89 6.62 -6.94
N ASP A 52 0.01 7.53 -7.32
CA ASP A 52 1.34 7.19 -7.85
C ASP A 52 2.30 7.07 -6.66
N VAL A 53 2.56 5.83 -6.22
CA VAL A 53 3.23 5.57 -4.94
C VAL A 53 4.69 5.21 -5.17
N THR A 54 5.58 5.96 -4.53
CA THR A 54 6.98 5.58 -4.29
C THR A 54 7.10 5.03 -2.88
N ALA A 55 7.65 3.83 -2.70
CA ALA A 55 7.72 3.17 -1.40
C ALA A 55 9.17 2.86 -1.01
N TRP A 56 9.62 3.33 0.16
CA TRP A 56 10.98 3.11 0.66
C TRP A 56 10.94 2.35 1.98
N ASP A 57 11.84 1.38 2.13
CA ASP A 57 12.05 0.69 3.41
C ASP A 57 13.54 0.45 3.65
N LYS A 58 13.97 0.54 4.91
CA LYS A 58 15.34 0.28 5.33
C LYS A 58 15.63 -1.23 5.45
N ASN A 59 14.60 -2.04 5.73
CA ASN A 59 14.74 -3.46 5.94
C ASN A 59 14.93 -4.19 4.58
N PRO A 60 16.09 -4.83 4.35
CA PRO A 60 16.36 -5.50 3.08
C PRO A 60 15.41 -6.69 2.83
N MET A 61 14.81 -7.30 3.86
CA MET A 61 13.82 -8.37 3.69
C MET A 61 12.52 -7.88 3.05
N SER A 62 12.20 -6.58 3.17
CA SER A 62 11.00 -5.97 2.58
C SER A 62 11.00 -6.03 1.05
N LYS A 63 12.18 -6.17 0.41
CA LYS A 63 12.30 -6.26 -1.06
C LYS A 63 11.63 -7.48 -1.69
N ASN A 64 11.50 -8.59 -0.94
CA ASN A 64 10.87 -9.82 -1.42
C ASN A 64 9.35 -9.84 -1.19
N THR A 65 8.75 -8.69 -0.84
CA THR A 65 7.31 -8.60 -0.56
C THR A 65 6.55 -8.19 -1.83
N PRO A 66 5.24 -8.50 -1.92
CA PRO A 66 4.46 -8.28 -3.13
C PRO A 66 4.53 -6.84 -3.67
N LEU A 67 4.71 -5.86 -2.77
CA LEU A 67 4.83 -4.44 -3.10
C LEU A 67 5.80 -4.13 -4.23
N PHE A 68 7.04 -4.65 -4.14
CA PHE A 68 8.10 -4.35 -5.12
C PHE A 68 7.94 -5.11 -6.44
N SER A 69 6.95 -5.99 -6.55
CA SER A 69 6.57 -6.64 -7.81
C SER A 69 5.43 -5.90 -8.52
N PHE A 70 4.76 -4.96 -7.85
CA PHE A 70 3.59 -4.23 -8.37
C PHE A 70 3.83 -2.72 -8.54
N LEU A 71 4.96 -2.20 -8.03
CA LEU A 71 5.47 -0.84 -8.25
C LEU A 71 6.78 -0.92 -9.04
#